data_AF-A0AAV3Y8D1-F1
#
_entry.id   AF-A0AAV3Y8D1-F1
#
_cell.length_a   1.000
_cell.length_b   1.000
_cell.length_c   1.000
_cell.angle_alpha   90.00
_cell.angle_beta   90.00
_cell.angle_gamma   90.00
#
_symmetry.space_group_name_H-M   'P 1'
#
loop_
_entity.id
_entity.type
_entity.pdbx_description
1 polymer ?
#
loop_
_entity_poly.entity_id
_entity_poly.type
_entity_poly.pdbx_seq_one_letter_code
_entity_poly.pdbx_strand_id
1 'polypeptide(L)'
;MTGQRFNEFIGTVCRLYHPLNACFVIDDAPAHRQAVNLPLPQNFSVRYLPPYSPFPNICENAFALWKGNIKDSLAEVRDQLLREDHQQRMATLGQLAE
;
A
#
# COMPACT_ATOMS: atom_id res chain seq x y z
N MET A 1 -4.58 4.99 -8.03
CA MET A 1 -3.68 4.81 -9.19
C MET A 1 -4.54 4.61 -10.44
N THR A 2 -4.22 5.22 -11.59
CA THR A 2 -4.90 4.94 -12.87
C THR A 2 -4.10 3.91 -13.68
N GLY A 3 -4.74 3.22 -14.64
CA GLY A 3 -4.03 2.29 -15.52
C GLY A 3 -2.88 2.95 -16.30
N GLN A 4 -3.07 4.18 -16.77
CA GLN A 4 -2.02 4.96 -17.44
C GLN A 4 -0.81 5.22 -16.52
N ARG A 5 -1.03 5.68 -15.29
CA ARG A 5 0.09 5.93 -14.36
C ARG A 5 0.82 4.65 -13.98
N PHE A 6 0.08 3.54 -13.87
CA PHE A 6 0.70 2.24 -13.61
C PHE A 6 1.55 1.78 -14.80
N ASN A 7 1.09 2.01 -16.03
CA ASN A 7 1.87 1.78 -17.25
C ASN A 7 3.17 2.58 -17.30
N GLU A 8 3.10 3.87 -16.98
CA GLU A 8 4.28 4.75 -16.88
C GLU A 8 5.27 4.26 -15.82
N PHE A 9 4.75 3.77 -14.69
CA PHE A 9 5.55 3.14 -13.64
C PHE A 9 6.24 1.86 -14.14
N ILE A 10 5.53 0.91 -14.74
CA ILE A 10 6.11 -0.32 -15.29
C ILE A 10 7.19 0.01 -16.32
N GLY A 11 6.92 0.95 -17.24
CA GLY A 11 7.91 1.39 -18.23
C GLY A 11 9.18 1.97 -17.59
N THR A 12 9.04 2.70 -16.48
CA THR A 12 10.17 3.22 -15.71
C THR A 12 10.97 2.11 -15.05
N VAL A 13 10.30 1.13 -14.44
CA VAL A 13 10.95 -0.04 -13.84
C VAL A 13 11.70 -0.84 -14.90
N CYS A 14 11.09 -1.14 -16.05
CA CYS A 14 11.75 -1.86 -17.14
C CYS A 14 13.04 -1.17 -17.60
N ARG A 15 13.05 0.18 -17.69
CA ARG A 15 14.25 0.94 -18.04
C ARG A 15 15.34 0.88 -16.97
N LEU A 16 14.96 0.98 -15.70
CA LEU A 16 15.91 0.99 -14.58
C LEU A 16 16.61 -0.36 -14.38
N TYR A 17 15.90 -1.46 -14.63
CA TYR A 17 16.40 -2.81 -14.39
C TYR A 17 16.84 -3.54 -15.65
N HIS A 18 16.86 -2.90 -16.82
CA HIS A 18 17.45 -3.49 -18.02
C HIS A 18 18.97 -3.69 -17.84
N PRO A 19 19.57 -4.83 -18.25
CA PRO A 19 18.99 -5.95 -19.03
C PRO A 19 18.51 -7.15 -18.20
N LEU A 20 18.20 -7.00 -16.91
CA LEU A 20 17.84 -8.14 -16.05
C LEU A 20 16.59 -8.87 -16.55
N ASN A 21 16.56 -10.19 -16.36
CA ASN A 21 15.33 -10.95 -16.54
C ASN A 21 14.47 -10.82 -15.28
N ALA A 22 13.24 -10.32 -15.41
CA ALA A 22 12.38 -10.05 -14.26
C ALA A 22 10.93 -10.47 -14.50
N CYS A 23 10.26 -10.80 -13.40
CA CYS A 23 8.84 -11.11 -13.36
C CYS A 23 8.15 -10.17 -12.38
N PHE A 24 7.19 -9.40 -12.86
CA PHE A 24 6.27 -8.65 -12.01
C PHE A 24 5.24 -9.61 -11.43
N VAL A 25 5.07 -9.59 -10.11
CA VAL A 25 4.02 -10.35 -9.42
C VAL A 25 3.07 -9.34 -8.79
N ILE A 26 1.83 -9.27 -9.29
CA ILE A 26 0.87 -8.22 -8.93
C ILE A 26 -0.54 -8.79 -8.73
N ASP A 27 -1.36 -8.07 -7.96
CA ASP A 27 -2.77 -8.43 -7.72
C ASP A 27 -3.69 -8.00 -8.88
N ASP A 28 -4.96 -8.41 -8.81
CA ASP A 28 -5.97 -8.16 -9.85
C ASP A 28 -6.66 -6.77 -9.72
N ALA A 29 -5.95 -5.75 -9.21
CA ALA A 29 -6.52 -4.42 -9.09
C ALA A 29 -6.93 -3.85 -10.47
N PRO A 30 -8.00 -3.02 -10.56
CA PRO A 30 -8.47 -2.50 -11.85
C PRO A 30 -7.41 -1.79 -12.70
N ALA A 31 -6.51 -1.03 -12.07
CA ALA A 31 -5.41 -0.37 -12.77
C ALA A 31 -4.37 -1.36 -13.35
N HIS A 32 -4.15 -2.51 -12.70
CA HIS A 32 -3.21 -3.52 -13.16
C HIS A 32 -3.78 -4.30 -14.35
N ARG A 33 -5.07 -4.66 -14.28
CA ARG A 33 -5.78 -5.29 -15.41
C ARG A 33 -5.73 -4.45 -16.69
N GLN A 34 -5.93 -3.14 -16.55
CA GLN A 34 -5.91 -2.20 -17.69
C GLN A 34 -4.50 -1.98 -18.27
N ALA A 35 -3.46 -2.22 -17.46
CA ALA A 35 -2.08 -1.96 -17.83
C ALA A 35 -1.45 -3.05 -18.73
N VAL A 36 -1.98 -4.27 -18.72
CA VAL A 36 -1.43 -5.44 -19.46
C VAL A 36 -1.35 -5.24 -20.97
N ASN A 37 -2.09 -4.27 -21.51
CA ASN A 37 -2.12 -4.04 -22.95
C ASN A 37 -0.84 -3.38 -23.49
N LEU A 38 0.16 -3.08 -22.66
CA LEU A 38 1.46 -2.61 -23.14
C LEU A 38 2.41 -3.76 -23.47
N PRO A 39 3.08 -3.73 -24.65
CA PRO A 39 4.13 -4.69 -24.95
C PRO A 39 5.31 -4.49 -23.99
N LEU A 40 5.58 -5.50 -23.17
CA LEU A 40 6.75 -5.53 -22.30
C LEU A 40 8.00 -5.93 -23.11
N PRO A 41 9.21 -5.48 -22.70
CA PRO A 41 10.44 -6.00 -23.27
C PRO A 41 10.55 -7.52 -23.06
N GLN A 42 11.24 -8.23 -23.96
CA GLN A 42 11.27 -9.71 -23.98
C GLN A 42 11.79 -10.36 -22.68
N ASN A 43 12.63 -9.66 -21.93
CA ASN A 43 13.19 -10.11 -20.65
C ASN A 43 12.28 -9.83 -19.43
N PHE A 44 11.09 -9.25 -19.64
CA PHE A 44 10.12 -8.99 -18.59
C PHE A 44 8.84 -9.80 -18.79
N SER A 45 8.24 -10.23 -17.67
CA SER A 45 6.97 -10.96 -17.65
C SER A 45 6.10 -10.49 -16.50
N VAL A 46 4.79 -10.76 -16.57
CA VAL A 46 3.83 -10.44 -15.50
C VAL A 46 3.11 -11.71 -15.09
N ARG A 47 2.97 -11.92 -13.78
CA ARG A 47 2.16 -12.96 -13.16
C ARG A 47 1.13 -12.32 -12.24
N TYR A 48 -0.13 -12.69 -12.47
CA TYR A 48 -1.24 -12.28 -11.63
C TYR A 48 -1.42 -13.23 -10.47
N LEU A 49 -1.61 -12.65 -9.29
CA LEU A 49 -2.08 -13.39 -8.13
C LEU A 49 -3.58 -13.63 -8.23
N PRO A 50 -4.09 -14.77 -7.73
CA PRO A 50 -5.52 -14.98 -7.64
C PRO A 50 -6.20 -13.89 -6.78
N PRO A 51 -7.48 -13.58 -7.03
CA PRO A 51 -8.22 -12.63 -6.21
C PRO A 51 -8.13 -12.98 -4.72
N TYR A 52 -8.04 -11.95 -3.87
CA TYR A 52 -7.98 -12.10 -2.41
C TYR A 52 -6.86 -13.02 -1.90
N SER A 53 -5.70 -13.02 -2.58
CA SER A 53 -4.52 -13.80 -2.18
C SER A 53 -3.42 -12.91 -1.58
N PRO A 54 -3.58 -12.37 -0.36
CA PRO A 54 -2.58 -11.50 0.26
C PRO A 54 -1.31 -12.24 0.67
N PHE A 55 -1.42 -13.52 1.04
CA PHE A 55 -0.29 -14.33 1.49
C PHE A 55 0.86 -14.43 0.47
N PRO A 56 0.62 -14.77 -0.82
CA PRO A 56 1.67 -14.77 -1.84
C PRO A 56 2.10 -13.35 -2.28
N ASN A 57 1.42 -12.30 -1.86
CA ASN A 57 1.78 -10.93 -2.20
C ASN A 57 2.88 -10.42 -1.26
N ILE A 58 4.13 -10.43 -1.72
CA ILE A 58 5.28 -9.96 -0.94
C ILE A 58 5.12 -8.51 -0.44
N CYS A 59 4.44 -7.65 -1.21
CA CYS A 59 4.17 -6.28 -0.81
C CYS A 59 3.26 -6.23 0.43
N GLU A 60 2.21 -7.07 0.48
CA GLU A 60 1.32 -7.15 1.65
C GLU A 60 2.07 -7.61 2.90
N ASN A 61 2.99 -8.56 2.76
CA ASN A 61 3.84 -9.01 3.87
C ASN A 61 4.76 -7.88 4.37
N ALA A 62 5.38 -7.12 3.47
CA ALA A 62 6.19 -5.95 3.84
C ALA A 62 5.35 -4.87 4.54
N PHE A 63 4.18 -4.55 3.99
CA PHE A 63 3.26 -3.58 4.58
C PHE A 63 2.71 -4.06 5.94
N ALA A 64 2.51 -5.36 6.14
CA ALA A 64 2.09 -5.91 7.43
C ALA A 64 3.14 -5.65 8.52
N LEU A 65 4.42 -5.86 8.21
CA LEU A 65 5.53 -5.57 9.13
C LEU A 65 5.63 -4.06 9.41
N TRP A 66 5.56 -3.21 8.38
CA TRP A 66 5.59 -1.77 8.56
C TRP A 66 4.40 -1.27 9.39
N LYS A 67 3.19 -1.80 9.14
CA LYS A 67 1.99 -1.49 9.94
C LYS A 67 2.20 -1.88 11.41
N GLY A 68 2.85 -3.01 11.69
CA GLY A 68 3.20 -3.43 13.05
C GLY A 68 4.09 -2.40 13.74
N ASN A 69 5.21 -2.06 13.11
CA ASN A 69 6.18 -1.10 13.67
C ASN A 69 5.57 0.29 13.91
N ILE A 70 4.72 0.76 12.99
CA ILE A 70 4.01 2.03 13.15
C ILE A 70 3.05 1.96 14.34
N LYS A 71 2.32 0.86 14.52
CA LYS A 71 1.42 0.68 15.67
C LYS A 71 2.19 0.69 16.98
N ASP A 72 3.32 0.01 17.05
CA ASP A 72 4.15 -0.03 18.25
C ASP A 72 4.68 1.37 18.58
N SER A 73 5.21 2.08 17.57
CA SER A 73 5.68 3.47 17.72
C SER A 73 4.55 4.41 18.17
N LEU A 74 3.35 4.26 17.61
CA LEU A 74 2.18 5.05 18.00
C LEU A 74 1.67 4.71 19.39
N ALA A 75 1.86 3.47 19.87
CA ALA A 75 1.49 3.08 21.22
C ALA A 75 2.35 3.81 22.26
N GLU A 76 3.63 4.06 21.98
CA GLU A 76 4.54 4.80 22.86
C GLU A 76 4.13 6.27 23.04
N VAL A 77 3.60 6.89 22.00
CA VAL A 77 3.14 8.29 22.03
C VAL A 77 1.63 8.43 22.19
N ARG A 78 0.90 7.32 22.39
CA ARG A 78 -0.57 7.28 22.42
C ARG A 78 -1.15 8.27 23.42
N ASP A 79 -0.62 8.28 24.63
CA ASP A 79 -1.13 9.11 25.72
C ASP A 79 -0.79 10.61 25.50
N GLN A 80 0.19 10.92 24.65
CA GLN A 80 0.50 12.29 24.22
C GLN A 80 -0.36 12.74 23.03
N LEU A 81 -0.77 11.81 22.17
CA LEU A 81 -1.67 12.04 21.03
C LEU A 81 -3.14 12.16 21.46
N LEU A 82 -3.55 11.39 22.48
CA LEU A 82 -4.87 11.47 23.09
C LEU A 82 -4.84 12.57 24.18
N ARG A 83 -4.92 13.82 23.74
CA ARG A 83 -4.82 15.03 24.59
C ARG A 83 -5.94 15.24 25.61
N GLU A 84 -6.99 14.42 25.61
CA GLU A 84 -8.06 14.55 26.59
C GLU A 84 -8.22 13.24 27.33
N ASP A 85 -7.98 13.30 28.65
CA ASP A 85 -8.53 12.33 29.56
C ASP A 85 -10.06 12.26 29.36
N HIS A 86 -10.64 11.08 29.54
CA HIS A 86 -12.08 10.85 29.37
C HIS A 86 -12.90 11.85 30.20
N GLN A 87 -12.43 12.22 31.40
CA GLN A 87 -13.08 13.22 32.24
C GLN A 87 -13.05 14.63 31.63
N GLN A 88 -11.92 15.03 31.01
CA GLN A 88 -11.80 16.32 30.34
C GLN A 88 -12.71 16.40 29.12
N ARG A 89 -12.77 15.32 28.31
CA ARG A 89 -13.63 15.26 27.13
C ARG A 89 -15.13 15.32 27.49
N MET A 90 -15.54 14.66 28.58
CA MET A 90 -16.92 14.75 29.09
C MET A 90 -17.25 16.14 29.63
N ALA A 91 -16.30 16.81 30.30
CA ALA A 91 -16.49 18.18 30.79
C ALA A 91 -16.63 19.19 29.64
N THR A 92 -15.81 19.09 28.58
CA THR A 92 -15.90 19.97 27.41
C THR A 92 -17.20 19.80 26.64
N LEU A 93 -17.70 18.56 26.51
CA LEU A 93 -19.00 18.30 25.87
C LEU A 93 -20.18 18.85 26.68
N GLY A 94 -20.10 18.81 28.02
CA GLY A 94 -21.10 19.43 28.89
C GLY A 94 -21.17 20.95 28.75
N GLN A 95 -20.03 21.62 28.55
CA GLN A 95 -19.96 23.07 28.36
C GLN A 95 -20.45 23.56 26.99
N LEU A 96 -20.53 22.68 25.99
CA LEU A 96 -21.03 23.00 24.64
C LEU A 96 -22.54 22.76 24.47
N ALA A 97 -23.19 22.17 25.48
CA ALA A 97 -24.61 21.84 25.48
C ALA A 97 -25.49 22.86 26.23
N GLU A 98 -24.87 23.90 26.81
CA GLU A 98 -25.51 25.11 27.36
C GLU A 98 -25.44 26.27 26.36
#